data_AF-A0A0H4LXN9-F1
#
_entry.id   AF-A0A0H4LXN9-F1
#
_cell.length_a   1.000
_cell.length_b   1.000
_cell.length_c   1.000
_cell.angle_alpha   90.00
_cell.angle_beta   90.00
_cell.angle_gamma   90.00
#
_symmetry.space_group_name_H-M   'P 1'
#
loop_
_entity.id
_entity.type
_entity.pdbx_description
1 polymer ?
#
loop_
_entity_poly.entity_id
_entity_poly.type
_entity_poly.pdbx_seq_one_letter_code
_entity_poly.pdbx_strand_id
1 'polypeptide(L)'
;MNLGDDINPIILSLVSIGLVQFILSMISSYCMDVITSKILKTLKLEYLRSVFYQDGQFHDNNPGSKLRSDLDFYLEQVSSGIGTKFITIFTYASSFLGLFIWSLIKNARLTLCITCVFPLIYVCGVICNKKVKLNKKTSLLYN
;
A
#
# COMPACT_ATOMS: atom_id res chain seq x y z
N MET A 1 -41.08 8.62 -26.45
CA MET A 1 -40.23 8.24 -25.29
C MET A 1 -38.79 8.35 -25.77
N ASN A 2 -38.22 9.56 -25.70
CA ASN A 2 -36.88 9.86 -26.22
C ASN A 2 -35.84 9.35 -25.23
N LEU A 3 -35.46 8.09 -25.35
CA LEU A 3 -34.35 7.49 -24.58
C LEU A 3 -33.05 8.33 -24.67
N GLY A 4 -32.85 9.07 -25.76
CA GLY A 4 -31.68 9.92 -25.95
C GLY A 4 -31.55 11.08 -24.95
N ASP A 5 -32.67 11.69 -24.55
CA ASP A 5 -32.65 12.86 -23.67
C ASP A 5 -32.34 12.50 -22.21
N ASP A 6 -32.74 11.30 -21.77
CA ASP A 6 -32.50 10.79 -20.41
C ASP A 6 -31.08 10.22 -20.21
N ILE A 7 -30.47 9.67 -21.28
CA ILE A 7 -29.16 9.01 -21.20
C ILE A 7 -28.02 10.02 -21.30
N ASN A 8 -28.18 11.09 -22.08
CA ASN A 8 -27.15 12.11 -22.27
C ASN A 8 -26.60 12.73 -20.96
N PRO A 9 -27.43 13.11 -19.96
CA PRO A 9 -26.90 13.65 -18.69
C PRO A 9 -26.12 12.63 -17.86
N ILE A 10 -26.47 11.33 -17.94
CA ILE A 10 -25.76 10.25 -17.25
C ILE A 10 -24.37 10.07 -17.87
N ILE A 11 -24.29 10.05 -19.20
CA ILE A 11 -23.02 9.94 -19.93
C ILE A 11 -22.13 11.15 -19.58
N LEU A 12 -22.68 12.36 -19.60
CA LEU A 12 -21.93 13.58 -19.30
C LEU A 12 -21.40 13.61 -17.85
N SER A 13 -22.18 13.07 -16.90
CA SER A 13 -21.75 12.91 -15.51
C SER A 13 -20.64 11.87 -15.36
N LEU A 14 -20.73 10.74 -16.06
CA LEU A 14 -19.70 9.70 -16.02
C LEU A 14 -18.36 10.18 -16.59
N VAL A 15 -18.41 10.90 -17.72
CA VAL A 15 -17.21 11.46 -18.36
C VAL A 15 -16.54 12.50 -17.46
N SER A 16 -17.31 13.40 -16.83
CA SER A 16 -16.74 14.41 -15.94
C SER A 16 -16.08 13.81 -14.70
N ILE A 17 -16.69 12.79 -14.07
CA ILE A 17 -16.10 12.06 -12.94
C ILE A 17 -14.79 11.36 -13.35
N GLY A 18 -14.78 10.72 -14.52
CA GLY A 18 -13.58 10.05 -15.05
C GLY A 18 -12.42 11.03 -15.28
N LEU A 19 -12.72 12.20 -15.85
CA LEU A 19 -11.71 13.25 -16.06
C LEU A 19 -11.14 13.75 -14.74
N VAL A 20 -12.01 14.02 -13.76
CA VAL A 20 -11.59 14.48 -12.42
C VAL A 20 -10.73 13.42 -11.73
N GLN A 21 -11.14 12.15 -11.76
CA GLN A 21 -10.36 11.05 -11.17
C GLN A 21 -8.98 10.91 -11.81
N PHE A 22 -8.88 11.06 -13.13
CA PHE A 22 -7.60 10.99 -13.84
C PHE A 22 -6.64 12.10 -13.36
N ILE A 23 -7.12 13.34 -13.29
CA ILE A 23 -6.32 14.48 -12.82
C ILE A 23 -5.91 14.31 -11.36
N LEU A 24 -6.83 13.92 -10.48
CA LEU A 24 -6.53 13.68 -9.06
C LEU A 24 -5.51 12.54 -8.88
N SER A 25 -5.62 11.47 -9.66
CA SER A 25 -4.69 10.34 -9.60
C SER A 25 -3.29 10.76 -10.06
N MET A 26 -3.18 11.56 -11.12
CA MET A 26 -1.90 12.10 -11.58
C MET A 26 -1.25 12.96 -10.48
N ILE A 27 -1.97 13.95 -9.95
CA ILE A 27 -1.48 14.82 -8.86
C ILE A 27 -1.01 14.00 -7.66
N SER A 28 -1.79 13.00 -7.26
CA SER A 28 -1.51 12.19 -6.08
C SER A 28 -0.23 11.38 -6.23
N SER A 29 -0.03 10.75 -7.40
CA SER A 29 1.20 10.00 -7.71
C SER A 29 2.42 10.92 -7.73
N TYR A 30 2.34 12.06 -8.44
CA TYR A 30 3.45 13.03 -8.48
C TYR A 30 3.80 13.57 -7.08
N CYS A 31 2.79 13.88 -6.27
CA CYS A 31 2.99 14.38 -4.90
C CYS A 31 3.78 13.35 -4.06
N MET A 32 3.40 12.08 -4.14
CA MET A 32 4.03 11.02 -3.37
C MET A 32 5.44 10.68 -3.84
N ASP A 33 5.72 10.77 -5.14
CA ASP A 33 7.09 10.62 -5.66
C ASP A 33 8.02 11.72 -5.11
N VAL A 34 7.52 12.95 -5.05
CA VAL A 34 8.26 14.09 -4.47
C VAL A 34 8.49 13.88 -2.98
N ILE A 35 7.46 13.45 -2.23
CA ILE A 35 7.55 13.19 -0.79
C ILE A 35 8.55 12.06 -0.51
N THR A 36 8.45 10.95 -1.24
CA THR A 36 9.34 9.79 -1.10
C THR A 36 10.79 10.19 -1.34
N SER A 37 11.04 10.99 -2.40
CA SER A 37 12.38 11.50 -2.71
C SER A 37 12.95 12.40 -1.61
N LYS A 38 12.11 13.21 -0.96
CA LYS A 38 12.53 14.05 0.18
C LYS A 38 12.88 13.20 1.39
N ILE A 39 12.02 12.23 1.75
CA ILE A 39 12.23 11.32 2.88
C ILE A 39 13.54 10.54 2.69
N LEU A 40 13.78 10.02 1.47
CA LEU A 40 14.97 9.25 1.16
C LEU A 40 16.26 10.07 1.34
N LYS A 41 16.24 11.34 0.96
CA LYS A 41 17.38 12.26 1.14
C LYS A 41 17.64 12.53 2.62
N THR A 42 16.60 12.78 3.41
CA THR A 42 16.73 12.99 4.85
C THR A 42 17.28 11.76 5.56
N LEU A 43 16.72 10.57 5.28
CA LEU A 43 17.20 9.31 5.85
C LEU A 43 18.66 9.03 5.50
N LYS A 44 19.05 9.29 4.25
CA LYS A 44 20.45 9.14 3.81
C LYS A 44 21.38 10.09 4.58
N LEU A 45 20.98 11.34 4.80
CA LEU A 45 21.79 12.32 5.54
C LEU A 45 21.91 11.96 7.02
N GLU A 46 20.81 11.56 7.67
CA GLU A 46 20.82 11.15 9.08
C GLU A 46 21.64 9.88 9.30
N TYR A 47 21.51 8.90 8.41
CA TYR A 47 22.32 7.68 8.47
C TYR A 47 23.81 7.99 8.31
N LEU A 48 24.19 8.78 7.30
CA LEU A 48 25.59 9.16 7.12
C LEU A 48 26.13 9.93 8.32
N ARG A 49 25.35 10.88 8.85
CA ARG A 49 25.71 11.61 10.07
C ARG A 49 25.93 10.65 11.23
N SER A 50 25.03 9.70 11.46
CA SER A 50 25.17 8.68 12.51
C SER A 50 26.44 7.87 12.35
N VAL A 51 26.74 7.41 11.14
CA VAL A 51 27.93 6.58 10.85
C VAL A 51 29.21 7.34 11.16
N PHE A 52 29.29 8.63 10.83
CA PHE A 52 30.48 9.45 11.12
C PHE A 52 30.74 9.69 12.61
N TYR A 53 29.72 9.61 13.48
CA TYR A 53 29.87 9.75 14.93
C TYR A 53 30.19 8.43 15.65
N GLN A 54 30.27 7.31 14.92
CA GLN A 54 30.51 6.00 15.51
C GLN A 54 32.02 5.76 15.79
N ASP A 55 32.33 4.96 16.82
CA ASP A 55 33.71 4.71 17.26
C ASP A 55 34.61 4.03 16.20
N GLY A 56 35.92 4.15 16.37
CA GLY A 56 36.92 3.51 15.49
C GLY A 56 36.78 1.98 15.39
N GLN A 57 36.45 1.31 16.51
CA GLN A 57 36.20 -0.14 16.51
C GLN A 57 35.02 -0.56 15.62
N PHE A 58 34.03 0.32 15.42
CA PHE A 58 32.93 0.04 14.51
C PHE A 58 33.39 0.10 13.05
N HIS A 59 34.24 1.07 12.72
CA HIS A 59 34.81 1.25 11.39
C HIS A 59 35.79 0.13 11.02
N ASP A 60 36.51 -0.44 11.99
CA ASP A 60 37.38 -1.60 11.77
C ASP A 60 36.58 -2.88 11.46
N ASN A 61 35.40 -3.05 12.10
CA ASN A 61 34.54 -4.22 11.90
C ASN A 61 33.61 -4.11 10.67
N ASN A 62 33.33 -2.90 10.20
CA ASN A 62 32.39 -2.66 9.10
C ASN A 62 33.05 -1.83 8.01
N PRO A 63 33.53 -2.45 6.91
CA PRO A 63 34.12 -1.70 5.81
C PRO A 63 33.08 -0.78 5.18
N GLY A 64 33.51 0.41 4.76
CA GLY A 64 32.61 1.44 4.20
C GLY A 64 31.83 0.97 2.96
N SER A 65 32.37 0.03 2.18
CA SER A 65 31.67 -0.60 1.06
C SER A 65 30.43 -1.36 1.49
N LYS A 66 30.51 -2.14 2.59
CA LYS A 66 29.38 -2.88 3.15
C LYS A 66 28.31 -1.92 3.67
N LEU A 67 28.71 -0.90 4.44
CA LEU A 67 27.78 0.12 4.97
C LEU A 67 27.05 0.88 3.86
N ARG A 68 27.74 1.16 2.74
CA ARG A 68 27.15 1.82 1.56
C ARG A 68 26.11 0.91 0.89
N SER A 69 26.45 -0.36 0.65
CA SER A 69 25.54 -1.33 0.04
C SER A 69 24.31 -1.60 0.91
N ASP A 70 24.51 -1.77 2.22
CA ASP A 70 23.43 -1.96 3.18
C ASP A 70 22.50 -0.74 3.20
N LEU A 71 23.06 0.47 3.23
CA LEU A 71 22.28 1.71 3.14
C LEU A 71 21.45 1.77 1.86
N ASP A 72 22.06 1.53 0.70
CA ASP A 72 21.34 1.61 -0.58
C ASP A 72 20.22 0.55 -0.65
N PHE A 73 20.45 -0.66 -0.11
CA PHE A 73 19.41 -1.70 0.01
C PHE A 73 18.25 -1.27 0.92
N TYR A 74 18.53 -0.69 2.08
CA TYR A 74 17.47 -0.20 2.98
C TYR A 74 16.70 0.98 2.38
N LEU A 75 17.40 1.91 1.72
CA LEU A 75 16.79 3.04 1.02
C LEU A 75 15.87 2.57 -0.11
N GLU A 76 16.27 1.56 -0.88
CA GLU A 76 15.43 0.99 -1.95
C GLU A 76 14.16 0.34 -1.38
N GLN A 77 14.28 -0.43 -0.29
CA GLN A 77 13.11 -1.01 0.39
C GLN A 77 12.15 0.06 0.92
N VAL A 78 12.68 1.12 1.52
CA VAL A 78 11.87 2.25 2.01
C VAL A 78 11.19 2.97 0.85
N SER A 79 11.90 3.21 -0.26
CA SER A 79 11.34 3.83 -1.46
C SER A 79 10.20 3.00 -2.05
N SER A 80 10.40 1.68 -2.18
CA SER A 80 9.37 0.75 -2.67
C SER A 80 8.14 0.70 -1.75
N GLY A 81 8.35 0.75 -0.44
CA GLY A 81 7.29 0.76 0.57
C GLY A 81 6.48 2.06 0.61
N ILE A 82 7.15 3.21 0.65
CA ILE A 82 6.50 4.53 0.78
C ILE A 82 5.93 5.00 -0.58
N GLY A 83 6.67 4.84 -1.67
CA GLY A 83 6.27 5.39 -2.97
C GLY A 83 5.02 4.74 -3.53
N THR A 84 5.02 3.42 -3.73
CA THR A 84 3.93 2.75 -4.47
C THR A 84 2.92 2.05 -3.57
N LYS A 85 3.41 1.38 -2.51
CA LYS A 85 2.57 0.53 -1.67
C LYS A 85 1.72 1.36 -0.71
N PHE A 86 2.28 2.42 -0.13
CA PHE A 86 1.56 3.29 0.80
C PHE A 86 0.33 3.95 0.16
N ILE A 87 0.48 4.54 -1.03
CA ILE A 87 -0.64 5.13 -1.79
C ILE A 87 -1.71 4.09 -2.05
N THR A 88 -1.30 2.90 -2.49
CA THR A 88 -2.21 1.81 -2.85
C THR A 88 -3.04 1.37 -1.64
N ILE A 89 -2.39 1.19 -0.48
CA ILE A 89 -3.07 0.82 0.76
C ILE A 89 -4.06 1.91 1.18
N PHE A 90 -3.65 3.17 1.12
CA PHE A 90 -4.51 4.29 1.51
C PHE A 90 -5.73 4.45 0.58
N THR A 91 -5.51 4.32 -0.74
CA THR A 91 -6.58 4.39 -1.75
C THR A 91 -7.58 3.26 -1.55
N TYR A 92 -7.12 2.02 -1.38
CA TYR A 92 -8.03 0.89 -1.17
C TYR A 92 -8.74 0.95 0.18
N ALA A 93 -8.07 1.38 1.26
CA ALA A 93 -8.71 1.59 2.55
C ALA A 93 -9.81 2.66 2.45
N SER A 94 -9.52 3.79 1.82
CA SER A 94 -10.48 4.89 1.64
C SER A 94 -11.66 4.48 0.75
N SER A 95 -11.38 3.75 -0.33
CA SER A 95 -12.41 3.24 -1.25
C SER A 95 -13.30 2.22 -0.56
N PHE A 96 -12.71 1.30 0.21
CA PHE A 96 -13.44 0.32 0.99
C PHE A 96 -14.36 1.00 2.00
N LEU A 97 -13.85 1.95 2.78
CA LEU A 97 -14.66 2.70 3.75
C LEU A 97 -15.78 3.50 3.07
N GLY A 98 -15.47 4.19 1.96
CA GLY A 98 -16.46 4.96 1.21
C GLY A 98 -17.60 4.10 0.67
N LEU A 99 -17.27 2.97 0.02
CA LEU A 99 -18.26 2.03 -0.49
C LEU A 99 -19.07 1.36 0.63
N PHE A 100 -18.41 1.02 1.73
CA PHE A 100 -19.06 0.41 2.88
C PHE A 100 -20.09 1.36 3.51
N ILE A 101 -19.72 2.62 3.73
CA ILE A 101 -20.62 3.65 4.27
C ILE A 101 -21.78 3.91 3.30
N TRP A 102 -21.50 4.07 2.01
CA TRP A 102 -22.54 4.25 0.98
C TRP A 102 -23.53 3.09 0.96
N SER A 103 -23.03 1.85 1.06
CA SER A 103 -23.85 0.63 1.10
C SER A 103 -24.76 0.60 2.32
N LEU A 104 -24.24 0.95 3.51
CA LEU A 104 -25.02 1.01 4.75
C LEU A 104 -26.16 2.03 4.67
N ILE A 105 -25.94 3.19 4.05
CA ILE A 105 -26.97 4.23 3.89
C ILE A 105 -28.10 3.74 2.98
N LYS A 106 -27.78 3.00 1.90
CA LYS A 106 -28.80 2.52 0.96
C LYS A 106 -29.66 1.41 1.55
N ASN A 107 -29.05 0.36 2.11
CA ASN A 107 -29.77 -0.81 2.63
C ASN A 107 -28.99 -1.52 3.73
N ALA A 108 -29.05 -1.00 4.96
CA ALA A 108 -28.30 -1.55 6.10
C ALA A 108 -28.55 -3.04 6.36
N ARG A 109 -29.78 -3.54 6.19
CA ARG A 109 -30.13 -4.95 6.47
C ARG A 109 -29.39 -5.94 5.55
N LEU A 110 -29.25 -5.59 4.27
CA LEU A 110 -28.54 -6.44 3.30
C LEU A 110 -27.03 -6.36 3.52
N THR A 111 -26.49 -5.17 3.73
CA THR A 111 -25.06 -4.96 3.94
C THR A 111 -24.55 -5.67 5.19
N LEU A 112 -25.29 -5.63 6.30
CA LEU A 112 -24.92 -6.36 7.53
C LEU A 112 -24.89 -7.88 7.31
N CYS A 113 -25.86 -8.43 6.58
CA CYS A 113 -25.89 -9.86 6.26
C CYS A 113 -24.64 -10.29 5.48
N ILE A 114 -24.25 -9.52 4.46
CA ILE A 114 -23.05 -9.79 3.66
C ILE A 114 -21.78 -9.62 4.51
N THR A 115 -21.75 -8.62 5.39
CA THR A 115 -20.61 -8.34 6.28
C THR A 115 -20.33 -9.53 7.22
N CYS A 116 -21.35 -10.25 7.69
CA CYS A 116 -21.17 -11.46 8.51
C CYS A 116 -20.45 -12.61 7.78
N VAL A 117 -20.44 -12.64 6.45
CA VAL A 117 -19.76 -13.69 5.67
C VAL A 117 -18.24 -13.44 5.57
N PHE A 118 -17.81 -12.18 5.53
CA PHE A 118 -16.39 -11.80 5.50
C PHE A 118 -15.53 -12.41 6.63
N PRO A 119 -15.91 -12.36 7.91
CA PRO A 119 -15.11 -12.96 8.98
C PRO A 119 -15.03 -14.49 8.87
N LEU A 120 -16.07 -15.15 8.35
CA LEU A 120 -16.05 -16.60 8.14
C LEU A 120 -15.01 -16.99 7.06
N ILE A 121 -14.97 -16.23 5.96
CA ILE A 121 -13.95 -16.40 4.92
C ILE A 121 -12.54 -16.12 5.49
N TYR A 122 -12.40 -15.06 6.30
CA TYR A 122 -11.13 -14.72 6.92
C TYR A 122 -10.59 -15.84 7.83
N VAL A 123 -11.44 -16.40 8.70
CA VAL A 123 -11.06 -17.49 9.60
C VAL A 123 -10.62 -18.73 8.80
N CYS A 124 -11.39 -19.12 7.79
CA CYS A 124 -11.01 -20.23 6.89
C CYS A 124 -9.65 -19.97 6.22
N GLY A 125 -9.42 -18.74 5.74
CA GLY A 125 -8.16 -18.33 5.14
C GLY A 125 -6.97 -18.43 6.11
N VAL A 126 -7.13 -18.00 7.36
CA VAL A 126 -6.07 -18.09 8.39
C VAL A 126 -5.74 -19.55 8.71
N ILE A 127 -6.75 -20.40 8.84
CA ILE A 127 -6.55 -21.84 9.11
C ILE A 127 -5.75 -22.47 7.96
N CYS A 128 -6.15 -22.23 6.71
CA CYS A 128 -5.43 -22.75 5.53
C CYS A 128 -3.99 -22.25 5.49
N ASN A 129 -3.75 -20.95 5.68
CA ASN A 129 -2.39 -20.38 5.69
C ASN A 129 -1.52 -21.01 6.78
N LYS A 130 -2.08 -21.25 7.97
CA LYS A 130 -1.37 -21.91 9.06
C LYS A 130 -1.00 -23.35 8.69
N LYS A 131 -1.92 -24.11 8.08
CA LYS A 131 -1.66 -25.49 7.62
C LYS A 131 -0.58 -25.54 6.54
N VAL A 132 -0.59 -24.61 5.59
CA VAL A 132 0.44 -24.50 4.54
C VAL A 132 1.81 -24.18 5.13
N LYS A 133 1.89 -23.23 6.07
CA LYS A 133 3.15 -22.87 6.74
C LYS A 133 3.73 -24.03 7.56
N LEU A 134 2.87 -24.85 8.17
CA LEU A 134 3.29 -26.06 8.88
C LEU A 134 3.82 -27.12 7.92
N ASN A 135 3.12 -27.38 6.82
CA ASN A 135 3.55 -28.37 5.82
C ASN A 135 4.94 -28.01 5.24
N LYS A 136 5.17 -26.73 4.91
CA LYS A 136 6.47 -26.25 4.42
C LYS A 136 7.62 -26.42 5.44
N LYS A 137 7.32 -26.40 6.75
CA LYS A 137 8.32 -26.68 7.78
C LYS A 137 8.64 -28.17 7.86
N THR A 138 7.63 -29.03 7.78
CA THR A 138 7.80 -30.48 7.86
C THR A 138 8.59 -31.03 6.65
N SER A 139 8.39 -30.47 5.46
CA SER A 139 9.14 -30.87 4.25
C SER A 139 10.64 -30.50 4.30
N LEU A 140 11.04 -29.51 5.11
CA LEU A 140 12.44 -29.11 5.30
C LEU A 140 13.16 -29.96 6.36
N LEU A 141 12.43 -30.77 7.13
CA LEU A 141 13.02 -31.68 8.12
C LEU A 141 13.25 -33.09 7.57
N TYR A 142 12.71 -33.39 6.39
CA TYR A 142 12.79 -34.70 5.74
C TYR A 142 13.70 -34.68 4.48
N ASN A 143 14.39 -33.56 4.24
CA ASN A 143 15.36 -33.35 3.17
C ASN A 143 16.59 -32.66 3.75
#